data_AF-A0A3S0S0X7-F1
#
_entry.id   AF-A0A3S0S0X7-F1
#
_cell.length_a   1.000
_cell.length_b   1.000
_cell.length_c   1.000
_cell.angle_alpha   90.00
_cell.angle_beta   90.00
_cell.angle_gamma   90.00
#
_symmetry.space_group_name_H-M   'P 1'
#
loop_
_entity.id
_entity.type
_entity.pdbx_description
1 polymer ?
#
loop_
_entity_poly.entity_id
_entity_poly.type
_entity_poly.pdbx_seq_one_letter_code
_entity_poly.pdbx_strand_id
1 'polypeptide(L)'
;RERLTIAVEAYAQAKAAVRLAAEYVQQRQVFGRPLASYQNSKFELAACQAEVDAAEAVIDRALEAYDAHELTPADGASAKLFCTEVASRVVDRCLQLHGGYGYVVEYPIARIFADCRVNRIYGGTSEVMKMIIAKNMGL
;
A
#
# COMPACT_ATOMS: atom_id res chain seq x y z
N ARG A 1 5.23 12.82 -13.53
CA ARG A 1 3.85 12.35 -13.77
C ARG A 1 3.72 10.83 -13.57
N GLU A 2 4.40 9.99 -14.36
CA GLU A 2 4.30 8.51 -14.24
C GLU A 2 4.52 7.98 -12.81
N ARG A 3 5.60 8.39 -12.13
CA ARG A 3 5.91 7.98 -10.74
C ARG A 3 4.81 8.35 -9.75
N LEU A 4 4.20 9.52 -9.91
CA LEU A 4 3.10 9.98 -9.06
C LEU A 4 1.87 9.09 -9.27
N THR A 5 1.53 8.76 -10.52
CA THR A 5 0.43 7.85 -10.84
C THR A 5 0.62 6.48 -10.18
N ILE A 6 1.83 5.91 -10.26
CA ILE A 6 2.16 4.63 -9.60
C ILE A 6 2.05 4.73 -8.08
N ALA A 7 2.49 5.85 -7.50
CA ALA A 7 2.38 6.07 -6.06
C ALA A 7 0.90 6.09 -5.61
N VAL A 8 0.06 6.83 -6.34
CA VAL A 8 -1.40 6.91 -6.09
C VAL A 8 -2.05 5.54 -6.21
N GLU A 9 -1.72 4.78 -7.26
CA GLU A 9 -2.24 3.42 -7.45
C GLU A 9 -1.86 2.51 -6.28
N ALA A 10 -0.60 2.53 -5.85
CA ALA A 10 -0.14 1.71 -4.75
C ALA A 10 -0.82 2.06 -3.42
N TYR A 11 -0.98 3.36 -3.12
CA TYR A 11 -1.76 3.82 -1.97
C TYR A 11 -3.21 3.33 -2.05
N ALA A 12 -3.86 3.47 -3.20
CA ALA A 12 -5.24 3.04 -3.40
C ALA A 12 -5.40 1.52 -3.22
N GLN A 13 -4.46 0.72 -3.71
CA GLN A 13 -4.40 -0.73 -3.50
C GLN A 13 -4.26 -1.08 -2.01
N ALA A 14 -3.38 -0.40 -1.27
CA ALA A 14 -3.21 -0.61 0.16
C ALA A 14 -4.48 -0.29 0.95
N LYS A 15 -5.11 0.86 0.66
CA LYS A 15 -6.39 1.29 1.27
C LYS A 15 -7.51 0.30 0.96
N ALA A 16 -7.59 -0.19 -0.27
CA ALA A 16 -8.56 -1.22 -0.65
C ALA A 16 -8.32 -2.55 0.07
N ALA A 17 -7.06 -2.97 0.22
CA ALA A 17 -6.72 -4.20 0.93
C ALA A 17 -7.13 -4.16 2.41
N VAL A 18 -6.90 -3.04 3.10
CA VAL A 18 -7.35 -2.86 4.50
C VAL A 18 -8.87 -2.93 4.59
N ARG A 19 -9.59 -2.25 3.70
CA ARG A 19 -11.07 -2.29 3.67
C ARG A 19 -11.58 -3.73 3.48
N LEU A 20 -11.05 -4.45 2.49
CA LEU A 20 -11.45 -5.84 2.21
C LEU A 20 -11.14 -6.76 3.40
N ALA A 21 -9.96 -6.63 4.00
CA ALA A 21 -9.60 -7.42 5.16
C ALA A 21 -10.48 -7.10 6.37
N ALA A 22 -10.80 -5.82 6.61
CA ALA A 22 -11.72 -5.42 7.68
C ALA A 22 -13.12 -6.01 7.49
N GLU A 23 -13.68 -5.94 6.28
CA GLU A 23 -14.96 -6.56 5.92
C GLU A 23 -14.93 -8.07 6.15
N TYR A 24 -13.87 -8.74 5.68
CA TYR A 24 -13.71 -10.18 5.81
C TYR A 24 -13.62 -10.65 7.26
N VAL A 25 -12.78 -10.01 8.09
CA VAL A 25 -12.58 -10.44 9.48
C VAL A 25 -13.84 -10.26 10.35
N GLN A 26 -14.72 -9.33 10.00
CA GLN A 26 -16.00 -9.14 10.68
C GLN A 26 -16.98 -10.28 10.41
N GLN A 27 -16.94 -10.86 9.21
CA GLN A 27 -17.85 -11.94 8.79
C GLN A 27 -17.28 -13.32 9.10
N ARG A 28 -15.96 -13.49 9.01
CA ARG A 28 -15.29 -14.78 9.19
C ARG A 28 -15.37 -15.24 10.64
N GLN A 29 -15.98 -16.39 10.88
CA GLN A 29 -15.98 -17.02 12.20
C GLN A 29 -14.87 -18.07 12.34
N VAL A 30 -14.15 -18.01 13.45
CA VAL A 30 -13.17 -19.02 13.87
C VAL A 30 -13.28 -19.24 15.37
N PHE A 31 -13.25 -20.50 15.81
CA PHE A 31 -13.46 -20.91 17.19
C PHE A 31 -14.74 -20.28 17.81
N GLY A 32 -15.83 -20.24 17.05
CA GLY A 32 -17.15 -19.81 17.54
C GLY A 32 -17.39 -18.31 17.66
N ARG A 33 -16.47 -17.45 17.18
CA ARG A 33 -16.66 -15.99 17.15
C ARG A 33 -15.99 -15.33 15.94
N PRO A 34 -16.39 -14.10 15.57
CA PRO A 34 -15.76 -13.37 14.47
C PRO A 34 -14.25 -13.21 14.66
N LEU A 35 -13.48 -13.29 13.57
CA LEU A 35 -12.03 -13.07 13.57
C LEU A 35 -11.67 -11.66 14.06
N ALA A 36 -12.53 -10.68 13.77
CA ALA A 36 -12.42 -9.31 14.28
C ALA A 36 -12.47 -9.21 15.82
N SER A 37 -12.93 -10.24 16.54
CA SER A 37 -12.97 -10.22 18.01
C SER A 37 -11.62 -10.47 18.67
N TYR A 38 -10.66 -11.05 17.94
CA TYR A 38 -9.34 -11.38 18.47
C TYR A 38 -8.40 -10.19 18.40
N GLN A 39 -7.64 -9.96 19.48
CA GLN A 39 -6.75 -8.80 19.60
C GLN A 39 -5.69 -8.74 18.51
N ASN A 40 -5.07 -9.87 18.17
CA ASN A 40 -4.06 -9.95 17.12
C ASN A 40 -4.58 -9.43 15.78
N SER A 41 -5.79 -9.83 15.36
CA SER A 41 -6.40 -9.35 14.11
C SER A 41 -6.72 -7.86 14.16
N LYS A 42 -7.17 -7.34 15.32
CA LYS A 42 -7.41 -5.89 15.49
C LYS A 42 -6.12 -5.09 15.40
N PHE A 43 -5.07 -5.54 16.09
CA PHE A 43 -3.77 -4.86 16.11
C PHE A 43 -3.14 -4.88 14.72
N GLU A 44 -3.27 -5.99 14.00
CA GLU A 44 -2.76 -6.11 12.64
C GLU A 44 -3.45 -5.13 11.69
N LEU A 45 -4.79 -5.07 11.69
CA LEU A 45 -5.53 -4.10 10.88
C LEU A 45 -5.24 -2.66 11.28
N ALA A 46 -5.14 -2.36 12.58
CA ALA A 46 -4.81 -1.02 13.06
C ALA A 46 -3.41 -0.57 12.60
N ALA A 47 -2.43 -1.47 12.63
CA ALA A 47 -1.08 -1.18 12.14
C ALA A 47 -1.06 -0.98 10.62
N CYS A 48 -1.79 -1.80 9.86
CA CYS A 48 -1.95 -1.60 8.42
C CYS A 48 -2.62 -0.26 8.09
N GLN A 49 -3.67 0.11 8.83
CA GLN A 49 -4.36 1.40 8.63
C GLN A 49 -3.41 2.57 8.91
N ALA A 50 -2.62 2.53 9.97
CA ALA A 50 -1.65 3.58 10.26
C ALA A 50 -0.60 3.76 9.14
N GLU A 51 -0.16 2.66 8.51
CA GLU A 51 0.71 2.75 7.33
C GLU A 51 -0.01 3.36 6.11
N VAL A 52 -1.29 3.04 5.91
CA VAL A 52 -2.13 3.64 4.85
C VAL A 52 -2.32 5.14 5.08
N ASP A 53 -2.60 5.57 6.31
CA ASP A 53 -2.77 6.98 6.67
C ASP A 53 -1.47 7.78 6.41
N ALA A 54 -0.30 7.18 6.73
CA ALA A 54 0.99 7.77 6.40
C ALA A 54 1.22 7.86 4.89
N ALA A 55 0.80 6.84 4.12
CA ALA A 55 0.90 6.87 2.66
C ALA A 55 -0.05 7.90 2.04
N GLU A 56 -1.25 8.10 2.60
CA GLU A 56 -2.19 9.15 2.20
C GLU A 56 -1.55 10.53 2.32
N ALA A 57 -0.97 10.84 3.48
CA ALA A 57 -0.28 12.12 3.70
C ALA A 57 0.89 12.35 2.71
N VAL A 58 1.62 11.29 2.33
CA VAL A 58 2.69 11.39 1.32
C VAL A 58 2.13 11.68 -0.07
N ILE A 59 1.00 11.06 -0.43
CA ILE A 59 0.32 11.28 -1.71
C ILE A 59 -0.29 12.68 -1.78
N ASP A 60 -0.98 13.12 -0.74
CA ASP A 60 -1.62 14.43 -0.69
C ASP A 60 -0.58 15.54 -0.89
N ARG A 61 0.53 15.49 -0.16
CA ARG A 61 1.65 16.42 -0.36
C ARG A 61 2.18 16.42 -1.80
N ALA A 62 2.28 15.25 -2.43
CA ALA A 62 2.78 15.13 -3.80
C ALA A 62 1.75 15.64 -4.83
N LEU A 63 0.46 15.48 -4.57
CA LEU A 63 -0.62 16.01 -5.40
C LEU A 63 -0.68 17.55 -5.29
N GLU A 64 -0.61 18.08 -4.07
CA GLU A 64 -0.55 19.53 -3.84
C GLU A 64 0.63 20.17 -4.57
N ALA A 65 1.83 19.59 -4.46
CA ALA A 65 3.01 20.08 -5.19
C ALA A 65 2.84 19.94 -6.71
N TYR A 66 2.15 18.90 -7.19
CA TYR A 66 1.88 18.72 -8.62
C TYR A 66 0.94 19.80 -9.16
N ASP A 67 -0.13 20.09 -8.43
CA ASP A 67 -1.12 21.10 -8.76
C ASP A 67 -0.53 22.52 -8.71
N ALA A 68 0.39 22.77 -7.78
CA ALA A 68 1.17 24.01 -7.70
C ALA A 68 2.28 24.11 -8.76
N HIS A 69 2.49 23.07 -9.58
CA HIS A 69 3.61 22.96 -10.53
C HIS A 69 5.01 22.98 -9.89
N GLU A 70 5.11 22.58 -8.62
CA GLU A 70 6.34 22.56 -7.82
C GLU A 70 6.91 21.14 -7.61
N LEU A 71 6.18 20.09 -8.03
CA LEU A 71 6.62 18.72 -7.84
C LEU A 71 7.93 18.41 -8.58
N THR A 72 8.99 18.15 -7.83
CA THR A 72 10.29 17.80 -8.40
C THR A 72 10.37 16.32 -8.79
N PRO A 73 11.36 15.92 -9.63
CA PRO A 73 11.63 14.51 -9.90
C PRO A 73 11.94 13.69 -8.64
N ALA A 74 12.56 14.31 -7.62
CA ALA A 74 12.92 13.67 -6.37
C ALA A 74 11.71 13.48 -5.45
N ASP A 75 10.77 14.44 -5.43
CA ASP A 75 9.49 14.29 -4.70
C ASP A 75 8.68 13.13 -5.26
N GLY A 76 8.53 13.08 -6.59
CA GLY A 76 7.85 11.97 -7.26
C GLY A 76 8.53 10.61 -7.04
N ALA A 77 9.87 10.59 -6.98
CA ALA A 77 10.62 9.37 -6.65
C ALA A 77 10.41 8.93 -5.19
N SER A 78 10.38 9.89 -4.26
CA SER A 78 10.15 9.66 -2.83
C SER A 78 8.75 9.12 -2.57
N ALA A 79 7.72 9.74 -3.17
CA ALA A 79 6.34 9.29 -3.08
C ALA A 79 6.19 7.86 -3.64
N LYS A 80 6.72 7.61 -4.83
CA LYS A 80 6.66 6.28 -5.46
C LYS A 80 7.38 5.22 -4.62
N LEU A 81 8.57 5.50 -4.13
CA LEU A 81 9.30 4.57 -3.27
C LEU A 81 8.50 4.24 -2.00
N PHE A 82 8.06 5.28 -1.27
CA PHE A 82 7.37 5.10 0.00
C PHE A 82 6.06 4.32 -0.18
N CYS A 83 5.17 4.79 -1.07
CA CYS A 83 3.85 4.21 -1.23
C CYS A 83 3.90 2.78 -1.77
N THR A 84 4.83 2.46 -2.66
CA THR A 84 4.93 1.10 -3.21
C THR A 84 5.50 0.09 -2.20
N GLU A 85 6.43 0.49 -1.34
CA GLU A 85 6.92 -0.39 -0.26
C GLU A 85 5.88 -0.56 0.85
N VAL A 86 5.16 0.51 1.23
CA VAL A 86 4.02 0.44 2.17
C VAL A 86 2.94 -0.49 1.64
N ALA A 87 2.50 -0.29 0.39
CA ALA A 87 1.47 -1.11 -0.21
C ALA A 87 1.86 -2.59 -0.22
N SER A 88 3.11 -2.92 -0.55
CA SER A 88 3.59 -4.30 -0.53
C SER A 88 3.48 -4.94 0.86
N ARG A 89 3.76 -4.22 1.95
CA ARG A 89 3.62 -4.75 3.31
C ARG A 89 2.16 -4.85 3.74
N VAL A 90 1.38 -3.80 3.50
CA VAL A 90 -0.03 -3.73 3.90
C VAL A 90 -0.86 -4.80 3.19
N VAL A 91 -0.69 -4.96 1.88
CA VAL A 91 -1.45 -5.93 1.08
C VAL A 91 -1.13 -7.36 1.51
N ASP A 92 0.14 -7.68 1.75
CA ASP A 92 0.58 -8.99 2.25
C ASP A 92 -0.05 -9.34 3.61
N ARG A 93 0.02 -8.41 4.56
CA ARG A 93 -0.59 -8.56 5.89
C ARG A 93 -2.11 -8.69 5.84
N CYS A 94 -2.77 -7.94 4.94
CA CYS A 94 -4.22 -8.04 4.71
C CYS A 94 -4.61 -9.38 4.05
N LEU A 95 -3.80 -9.89 3.12
CA LEU A 95 -3.98 -11.22 2.53
C LEU A 95 -3.90 -12.30 3.61
N GLN A 96 -2.92 -12.21 4.52
CA GLN A 96 -2.76 -13.18 5.61
C GLN A 96 -4.01 -13.29 6.50
N LEU A 97 -4.75 -12.20 6.72
CA LEU A 97 -6.01 -12.23 7.47
C LEU A 97 -7.13 -12.99 6.77
N HIS A 98 -7.05 -13.17 5.45
CA HIS A 98 -7.96 -14.02 4.69
C HIS A 98 -7.62 -15.52 4.80
N GLY A 99 -6.41 -15.85 5.29
CA GLY A 99 -5.91 -17.23 5.34
C GLY A 99 -5.84 -17.85 3.95
N GLY A 100 -6.22 -19.12 3.82
CA GLY A 100 -6.22 -19.82 2.53
C GLY A 100 -7.08 -19.15 1.45
N TYR A 101 -8.16 -18.46 1.83
CA TYR A 101 -9.00 -17.72 0.86
C TYR A 101 -8.28 -16.50 0.27
N GLY A 102 -7.21 -16.01 0.91
CA GLY A 102 -6.37 -14.96 0.35
C GLY A 102 -5.65 -15.36 -0.94
N TYR A 103 -5.56 -16.66 -1.23
CA TYR A 103 -4.97 -17.22 -2.46
C TYR A 103 -6.01 -17.69 -3.48
N VAL A 104 -7.30 -17.55 -3.17
CA VAL A 104 -8.40 -17.95 -4.05
C VAL A 104 -8.79 -16.74 -4.89
N VAL A 105 -8.70 -16.86 -6.22
CA VAL A 105 -8.80 -15.72 -7.16
C VAL A 105 -10.17 -15.05 -7.19
N GLU A 106 -11.20 -15.74 -6.70
CA GLU A 106 -12.55 -15.21 -6.48
C GLU A 106 -12.58 -14.16 -5.36
N TYR A 107 -11.59 -14.16 -4.46
CA TYR A 107 -11.43 -13.10 -3.45
C TYR A 107 -10.58 -11.95 -4.03
N PRO A 108 -11.09 -10.71 -4.06
CA PRO A 108 -10.39 -9.59 -4.67
C PRO A 108 -8.98 -9.32 -4.10
N ILE A 109 -8.73 -9.68 -2.85
CA ILE A 109 -7.41 -9.52 -2.21
C ILE A 109 -6.30 -10.29 -2.94
N ALA A 110 -6.60 -11.47 -3.51
CA ALA A 110 -5.63 -12.28 -4.24
C ALA A 110 -5.12 -11.53 -5.48
N ARG A 111 -6.02 -10.85 -6.19
CA ARG A 111 -5.68 -10.04 -7.34
C ARG A 111 -4.89 -8.79 -6.94
N ILE A 112 -5.32 -8.08 -5.89
CA ILE A 112 -4.58 -6.91 -5.40
C ILE A 112 -3.14 -7.29 -5.01
N PHE A 113 -2.93 -8.44 -4.37
CA PHE A 113 -1.60 -8.94 -4.05
C PHE A 113 -0.73 -9.16 -5.28
N ALA A 114 -1.26 -9.83 -6.31
CA ALA A 114 -0.54 -10.05 -7.55
C ALA A 114 -0.21 -8.73 -8.27
N ASP A 115 -1.19 -7.84 -8.40
CA ASP A 115 -1.05 -6.56 -9.10
C ASP A 115 -0.08 -5.62 -8.36
N CYS A 116 -0.16 -5.55 -7.03
CA CYS A 116 0.71 -4.70 -6.20
C CYS A 116 2.20 -5.06 -6.33
N ARG A 117 2.52 -6.33 -6.62
CA ARG A 117 3.92 -6.79 -6.64
C ARG A 117 4.74 -6.06 -7.70
N VAL A 118 4.15 -5.70 -8.83
CA VAL A 118 4.87 -5.13 -9.97
C VAL A 118 5.20 -3.64 -9.77
N ASN A 119 4.51 -2.94 -8.87
CA ASN A 119 4.68 -1.50 -8.62
C ASN A 119 6.11 -1.12 -8.21
N ARG A 120 6.84 -2.03 -7.57
CA ARG A 120 8.25 -1.83 -7.17
C ARG A 120 9.25 -2.03 -8.30
N ILE A 121 8.79 -2.41 -9.49
CA ILE A 121 9.64 -2.78 -10.64
C ILE A 121 9.46 -1.77 -11.77
N TYR A 122 8.23 -1.59 -12.27
CA TYR A 122 7.98 -0.71 -13.42
C TYR A 122 7.99 0.77 -13.02
N GLY A 123 8.14 1.67 -14.01
CA GLY A 123 8.31 3.11 -13.78
C GLY A 123 9.61 3.47 -13.03
N GLY A 124 10.57 2.54 -13.01
CA GLY A 124 11.83 2.57 -12.28
C GLY A 124 11.75 1.81 -10.96
N THR A 125 12.71 0.95 -10.67
CA THR A 125 12.71 0.13 -9.44
C THR A 125 12.83 0.97 -8.17
N SER A 126 12.58 0.37 -7.00
CA SER A 126 12.86 1.01 -5.70
C SER A 126 14.30 1.53 -5.62
N GLU A 127 15.27 0.81 -6.17
CA GLU A 127 16.68 1.21 -6.21
C GLU A 127 16.91 2.42 -7.11
N VAL A 128 16.23 2.49 -8.25
CA VAL A 128 16.28 3.68 -9.12
C VAL A 128 15.70 4.90 -8.41
N MET A 129 14.61 4.74 -7.65
CA MET A 129 14.07 5.84 -6.85
C MET A 129 15.09 6.32 -5.81
N LYS A 130 15.74 5.40 -5.09
CA LYS A 130 16.81 5.74 -4.13
C LYS A 130 17.94 6.51 -4.80
N MET A 131 18.38 6.12 -6.01
CA MET A 131 19.41 6.86 -6.75
C MET A 131 18.98 8.28 -7.13
N ILE A 132 17.74 8.49 -7.55
CA ILE A 132 17.21 9.82 -7.89
C ILE A 132 17.17 10.71 -6.65
N ILE A 133 16.73 10.16 -5.52
CA ILE A 133 16.66 10.86 -4.24
C ILE A 133 18.09 11.23 -3.78
N ALA A 134 19.03 10.27 -3.79
CA ALA A 134 20.42 10.50 -3.41
C ALA A 134 21.07 11.61 -4.24
N LYS A 135 20.89 11.58 -5.56
CA LYS A 135 21.39 12.63 -6.46
C LYS A 135 20.83 14.02 -6.10
N ASN A 136 19.56 14.11 -5.74
CA ASN A 136 18.95 15.38 -5.32
C ASN A 136 19.47 15.87 -3.96
N MET A 137 19.94 14.96 -3.10
CA MET A 137 20.64 15.28 -1.85
C MET A 137 22.09 15.71 -2.07
N GLY A 138 22.62 15.64 -3.30
CA GLY A 138 24.01 15.94 -3.62
C GLY A 138 24.99 14.79 -3.29
N LEU A 139 24.49 13.56 -3.17
CA LEU A 139 25.26 12.34 -2.93
C LEU A 139 25.42 11.50 -4.21
#